data_AF-A0A0W8CPW5-F1
#
_entry.id   AF-A0A0W8CPW5-F1
#
_cell.length_a   1.000
_cell.length_b   1.000
_cell.length_c   1.000
_cell.angle_alpha   90.00
_cell.angle_beta   90.00
_cell.angle_gamma   90.00
#
_symmetry.space_group_name_H-M   'P 1'
#
loop_
_entity.id
_entity.type
_entity.pdbx_description
1 polymer ?
#
loop_
_entity_poly.entity_id
_entity_poly.type
_entity_poly.pdbx_seq_one_letter_code
_entity_poly.pdbx_strand_id
1 'polypeptide(L)'
;MGVTTSEAKNITSDSGTGLMAKGPEALHDLMLSNIETATGRSMPRMDIRFNNLSVTADIVVVEDDGSKQELPTLPNTVKKAFAGPKKRSVRKQILKNVSGVFKPGTITLLLGQPGSGKSALLKMLSARFPEAKNILVEGDISYNNVPRDQIRDRLPQFVSYTDQRDKHFAPLTVKETLEFAYQVCGGDITKRKEFIASLPSQKENQEALQATKTIFQHYPDVIIQQLGLKNCQDTIVGDAMIRGVSGGERKRVTTGEMEFGMKFVSLMDEISTGLDSAATFDIIKTQRSIAHKLNKTVVIALLQPSPEIFALFDNVMILNEGELMYHGPINKVEGYFEDLGFKCPPERDIADYLLDLGTRQQYRYEVEQGSKAPRLPEEFGDSFRQSALYQETLAALSAPHDPELLRTVKENMDPMPMFQQSFVESTAALFRREIMISYRNKAFIFGRLLMILVMGLLFSTIYYDFDPTQVSVVTGVIFSSVMFLSMGQSSQLPVFMANRDIFYKQRGANFYRTSSYVLANSIAGIPLSLAETVIFGTLVYWMCGFAANAGLFILFELILLLSNMAMGMWFFFLSSVCSHENIATPCV
;
A
#
# COMPACT_ATOMS: atom_id res chain seq x y z
N MET A 1 -28.31 -11.98 19.35
CA MET A 1 -28.32 -12.64 20.68
C MET A 1 -26.94 -12.45 21.29
N GLY A 2 -26.84 -11.64 22.34
CA GLY A 2 -25.56 -11.33 22.97
C GLY A 2 -25.05 -12.53 23.77
N VAL A 3 -23.82 -12.95 23.48
CA VAL A 3 -23.12 -13.96 24.27
C VAL A 3 -22.77 -13.32 25.62
N THR A 4 -23.19 -13.95 26.71
CA THR A 4 -22.91 -13.49 28.07
C THR A 4 -21.41 -13.59 28.35
N THR A 5 -20.88 -12.62 29.09
CA THR A 5 -19.45 -12.46 29.48
C THR A 5 -18.82 -13.70 30.14
N SER A 6 -19.64 -14.67 30.57
CA SER A 6 -19.21 -15.96 31.12
C SER A 6 -18.64 -16.92 30.06
N GLU A 7 -19.09 -16.85 28.80
CA GLU A 7 -18.70 -17.84 27.77
C GLU A 7 -17.39 -17.48 27.02
N ALA A 8 -16.88 -16.26 27.17
CA ALA A 8 -15.61 -15.83 26.58
C ALA A 8 -14.36 -16.43 27.27
N LYS A 9 -14.52 -16.97 28.49
CA LYS A 9 -13.41 -17.47 29.33
C LYS A 9 -12.81 -18.82 28.90
N ASN A 10 -13.41 -19.55 27.95
CA ASN A 10 -12.96 -20.89 27.53
C ASN A 10 -12.26 -20.91 26.16
N ILE A 11 -11.60 -19.82 25.76
CA ILE A 11 -10.82 -19.77 24.52
C ILE A 11 -9.37 -20.15 24.87
N THR A 12 -8.90 -21.31 24.41
CA THR A 12 -7.51 -21.72 24.58
C THR A 12 -6.60 -20.78 23.78
N SER A 13 -5.80 -19.98 24.49
CA SER A 13 -4.95 -18.93 23.91
C SER A 13 -3.70 -19.45 23.19
N ASP A 14 -3.49 -20.76 23.12
CA ASP A 14 -2.21 -21.36 22.72
C ASP A 14 -1.95 -21.36 21.19
N SER A 15 -2.95 -20.98 20.37
CA SER A 15 -2.77 -20.83 18.92
C SER A 15 -3.79 -19.86 18.32
N GLY A 16 -3.47 -19.27 17.16
CA GLY A 16 -4.44 -18.46 16.40
C GLY A 16 -5.74 -19.19 16.11
N THR A 17 -5.69 -20.52 15.91
CA THR A 17 -6.87 -21.37 15.68
C THR A 17 -7.74 -21.50 16.93
N GLY A 18 -7.13 -21.56 18.11
CA GLY A 18 -7.85 -21.52 19.39
C GLY A 18 -8.55 -20.18 19.58
N LEU A 19 -7.84 -19.07 19.34
CA LEU A 19 -8.35 -17.70 19.46
C LEU A 19 -9.55 -17.40 18.55
N MET A 20 -9.62 -18.03 17.38
CA MET A 20 -10.69 -17.83 16.39
C MET A 20 -11.81 -18.90 16.44
N ALA A 21 -11.79 -19.83 17.39
CA ALA A 21 -12.73 -20.95 17.43
C ALA A 21 -14.21 -20.53 17.49
N LYS A 22 -14.51 -19.34 18.04
CA LYS A 22 -15.85 -18.75 18.11
C LYS A 22 -16.13 -17.68 17.03
N GLY A 23 -15.24 -17.55 16.04
CA GLY A 23 -15.34 -16.59 14.95
C GLY A 23 -14.73 -15.21 15.24
N PRO A 24 -14.60 -14.35 14.20
CA PRO A 24 -13.92 -13.06 14.29
C PRO A 24 -14.59 -12.06 15.24
N GLU A 25 -15.92 -12.07 15.33
CA GLU A 25 -16.64 -11.15 16.23
C GLU A 25 -16.35 -11.44 17.71
N ALA A 26 -16.34 -12.72 18.09
CA ALA A 26 -16.00 -13.16 19.45
C ALA A 26 -14.53 -12.85 19.79
N LEU A 27 -13.62 -12.94 18.80
CA LEU A 27 -12.24 -12.54 18.99
C LEU A 27 -12.11 -11.03 19.25
N HIS A 28 -12.83 -10.18 18.51
CA HIS A 28 -12.80 -8.74 18.76
C HIS A 28 -13.30 -8.39 20.16
N ASP A 29 -14.35 -9.06 20.62
CA ASP A 29 -14.87 -8.92 21.98
C ASP A 29 -13.85 -9.39 23.03
N LEU A 30 -13.16 -10.51 22.77
CA LEU A 30 -12.08 -11.01 23.62
C LEU A 30 -10.88 -10.05 23.65
N MET A 31 -10.48 -9.51 22.49
CA MET A 31 -9.41 -8.53 22.37
C MET A 31 -9.76 -7.26 23.14
N LEU A 32 -10.95 -6.72 22.93
CA LEU A 32 -11.44 -5.54 23.62
C LEU A 32 -11.43 -5.77 25.13
N SER A 33 -12.10 -6.81 25.61
CA SER A 33 -12.18 -7.11 27.04
C SER A 33 -10.82 -7.37 27.68
N ASN A 34 -9.93 -8.14 27.04
CA ASN A 34 -8.60 -8.41 27.57
C ASN A 34 -7.71 -7.17 27.56
N ILE A 35 -7.74 -6.35 26.49
CA ILE A 35 -6.95 -5.13 26.42
C ILE A 35 -7.46 -4.11 27.44
N GLU A 36 -8.78 -3.90 27.54
CA GLU A 36 -9.36 -2.96 28.51
C GLU A 36 -9.12 -3.42 29.95
N THR A 37 -9.24 -4.72 30.23
CA THR A 37 -8.95 -5.28 31.56
C THR A 37 -7.45 -5.16 31.89
N ALA A 38 -6.57 -5.55 30.96
CA ALA A 38 -5.12 -5.52 31.17
C ALA A 38 -4.57 -4.10 31.31
N THR A 39 -5.11 -3.14 30.56
CA THR A 39 -4.63 -1.75 30.54
C THR A 39 -5.39 -0.84 31.49
N GLY A 40 -6.60 -1.22 31.91
CA GLY A 40 -7.55 -0.36 32.61
C GLY A 40 -8.05 0.82 31.76
N ARG A 41 -7.91 0.75 30.42
CA ARG A 41 -8.14 1.88 29.50
C ARG A 41 -8.95 1.44 28.28
N SER A 42 -9.78 2.34 27.79
CA SER A 42 -10.48 2.23 26.50
C SER A 42 -9.50 2.18 25.33
N MET A 43 -9.90 1.48 24.27
CA MET A 43 -9.15 1.42 23.01
C MET A 43 -8.92 2.82 22.41
N PRO A 44 -7.74 3.09 21.81
CA PRO A 44 -7.43 4.35 21.17
C PRO A 44 -8.33 4.58 19.94
N ARG A 45 -8.72 5.83 19.71
CA ARG A 45 -9.71 6.22 18.69
C ARG A 45 -9.21 7.41 17.91
N MET A 46 -9.57 7.51 16.62
CA MET A 46 -9.15 8.64 15.78
C MET A 46 -10.30 9.16 14.92
N ASP A 47 -10.67 10.43 15.09
CA ASP A 47 -11.53 11.14 14.15
C ASP A 47 -10.70 11.79 13.04
N ILE A 48 -11.35 12.02 11.89
CA ILE A 48 -10.79 12.83 10.81
C ILE A 48 -11.76 13.97 10.56
N ARG A 49 -11.29 15.21 10.67
CA ARG A 49 -12.05 16.41 10.36
C ARG A 49 -11.38 17.14 9.22
N PHE A 50 -12.14 17.47 8.18
CA PHE A 50 -11.67 18.29 7.08
C PHE A 50 -12.69 19.37 6.75
N ASN A 51 -12.20 20.58 6.50
CA ASN A 51 -13.03 21.75 6.28
C ASN A 51 -12.57 22.51 5.04
N ASN A 52 -13.51 22.77 4.13
CA ASN A 52 -13.31 23.48 2.87
C ASN A 52 -12.12 22.93 2.06
N LEU A 53 -11.98 21.61 2.04
CA LEU A 53 -10.89 20.94 1.35
C LEU A 53 -11.06 21.10 -0.17
N SER A 54 -10.14 21.82 -0.79
CA SER A 54 -10.06 22.03 -2.23
C SER A 54 -8.71 21.56 -2.73
N VAL A 55 -8.71 20.77 -3.80
CA VAL A 55 -7.48 20.25 -4.42
C VAL A 55 -7.49 20.62 -5.88
N THR A 56 -6.49 21.37 -6.31
CA THR A 56 -6.34 21.80 -7.70
C THR A 56 -5.02 21.30 -8.26
N ALA A 57 -5.02 20.72 -9.44
CA ALA A 57 -3.83 20.27 -10.14
C ALA A 57 -3.70 20.99 -11.49
N ASP A 58 -2.53 21.55 -11.77
CA ASP A 58 -2.15 22.02 -13.09
C ASP A 58 -1.68 20.81 -13.90
N ILE A 59 -2.55 20.36 -14.80
CA ILE A 59 -2.30 19.22 -15.67
C ILE A 59 -1.69 19.76 -16.96
N VAL A 60 -0.48 19.31 -17.27
CA VAL A 60 0.13 19.60 -18.58
C VAL A 60 -0.62 18.78 -19.62
N VAL A 61 -1.48 19.43 -20.40
CA VAL A 61 -2.15 18.79 -21.54
C VAL A 61 -1.14 18.81 -22.68
N VAL A 62 -0.69 17.63 -23.07
CA VAL A 62 0.01 17.46 -24.33
C VAL A 62 -1.09 17.48 -25.39
N GLU A 63 -1.14 18.51 -26.23
CA GLU A 63 -2.01 18.49 -27.41
C GLU A 63 -1.57 17.31 -28.27
N ASP A 64 -2.41 16.29 -28.31
CA ASP A 64 -2.20 15.06 -29.07
C ASP A 64 -2.52 15.40 -30.53
N ASP A 65 -1.52 15.93 -31.23
CA ASP A 65 -1.61 16.36 -32.61
C ASP A 65 -1.64 15.14 -33.54
N GLY A 66 -2.70 14.32 -33.48
CA GLY A 66 -3.01 13.21 -34.40
C GLY A 66 -1.94 12.11 -34.59
N SER A 67 -0.78 12.19 -33.93
CA SER A 67 0.30 11.25 -34.07
C SER A 67 0.08 10.10 -33.10
N LYS A 68 -0.23 8.92 -33.67
CA LYS A 68 -0.17 7.56 -33.10
C LYS A 68 0.51 7.54 -31.72
N GLN A 69 -0.12 6.95 -30.69
CA GLN A 69 0.49 6.71 -29.37
C GLN A 69 1.91 6.13 -29.52
N GLU A 70 2.91 7.01 -29.60
CA GLU A 70 4.30 6.62 -29.78
C GLU A 70 4.80 6.15 -28.43
N LEU A 71 5.30 4.92 -28.37
CA LEU A 71 5.91 4.36 -27.18
C LEU A 71 6.96 5.35 -26.64
N PRO A 72 7.06 5.50 -25.30
CA PRO A 72 8.05 6.36 -24.68
C PRO A 72 9.44 5.72 -24.84
N THR A 73 10.04 5.92 -26.00
CA THR A 73 11.40 5.50 -26.33
C THR A 73 12.39 6.62 -25.97
N LEU A 74 13.67 6.29 -25.83
CA LEU A 74 14.73 7.27 -25.57
C LEU A 74 14.75 8.43 -26.57
N PRO A 75 14.73 8.20 -27.91
CA PRO A 75 14.70 9.28 -28.88
C PRO A 75 13.46 10.16 -28.73
N ASN A 76 12.30 9.57 -28.46
CA ASN A 76 11.05 10.30 -28.28
C ASN A 76 11.03 11.12 -26.99
N THR A 77 11.63 10.60 -25.92
CA THR A 77 11.76 11.29 -24.63
C THR A 77 12.76 12.45 -24.73
N VAL A 78 13.91 12.23 -25.36
CA VAL A 78 14.92 13.25 -25.63
C VAL A 78 14.36 14.32 -26.56
N LYS A 79 13.68 13.93 -27.64
CA LYS A 79 12.98 14.87 -28.55
C LYS A 79 11.94 15.69 -27.80
N LYS A 80 11.16 15.10 -26.90
CA LYS A 80 10.21 15.83 -26.03
C LYS A 80 10.87 16.71 -24.98
N ALA A 81 12.10 16.40 -24.55
CA ALA A 81 12.86 17.22 -23.61
C ALA A 81 13.52 18.44 -24.29
N PHE A 82 14.04 18.26 -25.52
CA PHE A 82 14.69 19.32 -26.30
C PHE A 82 13.73 20.17 -27.13
N ALA A 83 12.67 19.57 -27.70
CA ALA A 83 11.53 20.31 -28.21
C ALA A 83 10.64 20.66 -27.02
N GLY A 84 11.00 21.73 -26.30
CA GLY A 84 10.22 22.23 -25.17
C GLY A 84 8.74 22.26 -25.57
N PRO A 85 7.85 21.50 -24.88
CA PRO A 85 6.48 21.45 -25.32
C PRO A 85 5.90 22.86 -25.18
N LYS A 86 5.04 23.28 -26.10
CA LYS A 86 4.03 24.29 -25.79
C LYS A 86 3.14 23.69 -24.70
N LYS A 87 3.61 23.73 -23.45
CA LYS A 87 2.94 23.13 -22.29
C LYS A 87 1.72 24.00 -21.98
N ARG A 88 0.59 23.70 -22.60
CA ARG A 88 -0.68 24.27 -22.16
C ARG A 88 -1.07 23.54 -20.88
N SER A 89 -0.79 24.16 -19.73
CA SER A 89 -1.28 23.68 -18.45
C SER A 89 -2.76 24.03 -18.31
N VAL A 90 -3.60 23.02 -18.15
CA VAL A 90 -5.01 23.20 -17.78
C VAL A 90 -5.11 22.99 -16.27
N ARG A 91 -5.59 24.02 -15.58
CA ARG A 91 -5.87 23.97 -14.15
C ARG A 91 -7.17 23.18 -13.93
N LYS A 92 -7.08 22.01 -13.30
CA LYS A 92 -8.22 21.15 -12.99
C LYS A 92 -8.41 21.08 -11.48
N GLN A 93 -9.59 21.52 -11.01
CA GLN A 93 -10.02 21.26 -9.64
C GLN A 93 -10.50 19.81 -9.53
N ILE A 94 -9.92 19.06 -8.60
CA ILE A 94 -10.19 17.64 -8.33
C ILE A 94 -11.20 17.51 -7.18
N LEU A 95 -11.04 18.34 -6.14
CA LEU A 95 -11.97 18.46 -5.02
C LEU A 95 -12.34 19.94 -4.86
N LYS A 96 -13.62 20.21 -4.58
CA LYS A 96 -14.18 21.56 -4.50
C LYS A 96 -14.88 21.76 -3.16
N ASN A 97 -14.21 22.43 -2.23
CA ASN A 97 -14.73 22.86 -0.91
C ASN A 97 -15.43 21.75 -0.13
N VAL A 98 -14.82 20.57 -0.06
CA VAL A 98 -15.41 19.41 0.62
C VAL A 98 -15.19 19.53 2.13
N SER A 99 -16.26 19.44 2.91
CA SER A 99 -16.20 19.45 4.39
C SER A 99 -16.86 18.19 4.96
N GLY A 100 -16.28 17.62 6.01
CA GLY A 100 -16.78 16.38 6.59
C GLY A 100 -16.04 15.93 7.84
N VAL A 101 -16.68 15.00 8.56
CA VAL A 101 -16.13 14.36 9.77
C VAL A 101 -16.33 12.86 9.67
N PHE A 102 -15.23 12.10 9.76
CA PHE A 102 -15.29 10.65 9.95
C PHE A 102 -15.08 10.34 11.44
N LYS A 103 -16.11 9.76 12.06
CA LYS A 103 -16.14 9.52 13.51
C LYS A 103 -15.60 8.12 13.84
N PRO A 104 -14.91 7.96 14.99
CA PRO A 104 -14.54 6.65 15.50
C PRO A 104 -15.75 5.75 15.72
N GLY A 105 -15.56 4.44 15.53
CA GLY A 105 -16.62 3.48 15.72
C GLY A 105 -17.63 3.41 14.58
N THR A 106 -17.38 4.11 13.46
CA THR A 106 -18.30 4.15 12.33
C THR A 106 -17.64 3.64 11.05
N ILE A 107 -18.46 3.05 10.18
CA ILE A 107 -18.07 2.68 8.83
C ILE A 107 -18.82 3.56 7.81
N THR A 108 -18.05 4.24 6.95
CA THR A 108 -18.58 5.19 5.96
C THR A 108 -18.32 4.71 4.54
N LEU A 109 -19.38 4.69 3.72
CA LEU A 109 -19.31 4.40 2.31
C LEU A 109 -18.99 5.66 1.51
N LEU A 110 -17.99 5.61 0.63
CA LEU A 110 -17.69 6.68 -0.31
C LEU A 110 -18.18 6.28 -1.73
N LEU A 111 -19.24 6.93 -2.20
CA LEU A 111 -19.82 6.72 -3.53
C LEU A 111 -19.50 7.88 -4.47
N GLY A 112 -19.54 7.58 -5.76
CA GLY A 112 -19.36 8.55 -6.83
C GLY A 112 -18.87 7.90 -8.11
N GLN A 113 -19.18 8.53 -9.24
CA GLN A 113 -18.75 8.06 -10.56
C GLN A 113 -17.20 8.01 -10.67
N PRO A 114 -16.64 7.22 -11.60
CA PRO A 114 -15.21 7.28 -11.90
C PRO A 114 -14.77 8.72 -12.20
N GLY A 115 -13.69 9.16 -11.56
CA GLY A 115 -13.21 10.55 -11.70
C GLY A 115 -13.89 11.58 -10.80
N SER A 116 -14.82 11.20 -9.92
CA SER A 116 -15.49 12.14 -9.01
C SER A 116 -14.64 12.67 -7.85
N GLY A 117 -13.41 12.16 -7.67
CA GLY A 117 -12.48 12.59 -6.62
C GLY A 117 -12.35 11.65 -5.42
N LYS A 118 -13.03 10.49 -5.41
CA LYS A 118 -12.98 9.50 -4.29
C LYS A 118 -11.55 9.15 -3.87
N SER A 119 -10.76 8.64 -4.81
CA SER A 119 -9.37 8.24 -4.56
C SER A 119 -8.49 9.43 -4.21
N ALA A 120 -8.79 10.63 -4.73
CA ALA A 120 -8.06 11.84 -4.37
C ALA A 120 -8.31 12.20 -2.90
N LEU A 121 -9.57 12.17 -2.44
CA LEU A 121 -9.93 12.40 -1.04
C LEU A 121 -9.24 11.39 -0.12
N LEU A 122 -9.34 10.09 -0.39
CA LEU A 122 -8.71 9.05 0.44
C LEU A 122 -7.18 9.19 0.47
N LYS A 123 -6.55 9.54 -0.66
CA LYS A 123 -5.10 9.79 -0.71
C LYS A 123 -4.70 11.06 0.04
N MET A 124 -5.51 12.12 0.00
CA MET A 124 -5.26 13.33 0.79
C MET A 124 -5.29 13.03 2.29
N LEU A 125 -6.32 12.30 2.74
CA LEU A 125 -6.53 11.94 4.14
C LEU A 125 -5.55 10.89 4.67
N SER A 126 -4.81 10.19 3.81
CA SER A 126 -3.72 9.27 4.21
C SER A 126 -2.32 9.87 4.00
N ALA A 127 -2.22 11.15 3.62
CA ALA A 127 -0.97 11.79 3.20
C ALA A 127 -0.24 11.05 2.07
N ARG A 128 -0.98 10.37 1.19
CA ARG A 128 -0.48 9.66 0.00
C ARG A 128 -0.72 10.39 -1.31
N PHE A 129 -1.41 11.53 -1.27
CA PHE A 129 -1.56 12.37 -2.44
C PHE A 129 -0.20 12.97 -2.80
N PRO A 130 0.24 12.88 -4.08
CA PRO A 130 1.49 13.50 -4.49
C PRO A 130 1.39 15.03 -4.30
N GLU A 131 2.30 15.62 -3.53
CA GLU A 131 2.41 17.07 -3.42
C GLU A 131 3.56 17.53 -4.31
N ALA A 132 3.25 17.73 -5.59
CA ALA A 132 4.19 18.31 -6.55
C ALA A 132 3.90 19.81 -6.71
N LYS A 133 4.86 20.57 -7.27
CA LYS A 133 4.76 22.03 -7.44
C LYS A 133 3.52 22.48 -8.23
N ASN A 134 2.92 21.58 -9.00
CA ASN A 134 1.73 21.81 -9.81
C ASN A 134 0.41 21.47 -9.08
N ILE A 135 0.44 21.27 -7.76
CA ILE A 135 -0.73 20.90 -6.95
C ILE A 135 -0.91 21.92 -5.85
N LEU A 136 -2.10 22.51 -5.79
CA LEU A 136 -2.55 23.42 -4.75
C LEU A 136 -3.59 22.71 -3.88
N VAL A 137 -3.32 22.66 -2.58
CA VAL A 137 -4.25 22.14 -1.57
C VAL A 137 -4.66 23.31 -0.69
N GLU A 138 -5.97 23.54 -0.58
CA GLU A 138 -6.59 24.56 0.26
C GLU A 138 -7.54 23.88 1.25
N GLY A 139 -7.78 24.53 2.40
CA GLY A 139 -8.59 23.98 3.49
C GLY A 139 -7.77 23.26 4.56
N ASP A 140 -8.44 22.85 5.61
CA ASP A 140 -7.81 22.30 6.82
C ASP A 140 -8.15 20.82 6.98
N ILE A 141 -7.18 20.02 7.42
CA ILE A 141 -7.36 18.62 7.80
C ILE A 141 -6.74 18.42 9.18
N SER A 142 -7.48 17.80 10.10
CA SER A 142 -7.01 17.46 11.44
C SER A 142 -7.44 16.05 11.87
N TYR A 143 -6.65 15.49 12.78
CA TYR A 143 -6.84 14.15 13.36
C TYR A 143 -6.78 14.29 14.88
N ASN A 144 -7.89 14.06 15.59
CA ASN A 144 -7.98 14.24 17.04
C ASN A 144 -7.46 15.61 17.53
N ASN A 145 -7.78 16.70 16.83
CA ASN A 145 -7.29 18.08 17.07
C ASN A 145 -5.85 18.36 16.60
N VAL A 146 -5.13 17.38 16.05
CA VAL A 146 -3.77 17.59 15.53
C VAL A 146 -3.83 17.92 14.04
N PRO A 147 -3.35 19.10 13.61
CA PRO A 147 -3.30 19.46 12.19
C PRO A 147 -2.45 18.46 11.39
N ARG A 148 -2.88 18.16 10.16
CA ARG A 148 -2.20 17.24 9.23
C ARG A 148 -0.70 17.53 9.13
N ASP A 149 -0.32 18.79 9.02
CA ASP A 149 1.08 19.17 8.78
C ASP A 149 2.02 18.81 9.93
N GLN A 150 1.52 18.72 11.16
CA GLN A 150 2.32 18.36 12.33
C GLN A 150 2.61 16.85 12.42
N ILE A 151 1.73 16.02 11.84
CA ILE A 151 1.84 14.55 11.92
C ILE A 151 2.01 13.89 10.56
N ARG A 152 2.11 14.65 9.48
CA ARG A 152 2.17 14.17 8.09
C ARG A 152 3.12 12.99 7.91
N ASP A 153 4.35 13.12 8.37
CA ASP A 153 5.37 12.08 8.17
C ASP A 153 5.08 10.81 8.97
N ARG A 154 4.35 10.94 10.08
CA ARG A 154 3.95 9.83 10.96
C ARG A 154 2.55 9.31 10.66
N LEU A 155 1.76 10.03 9.86
CA LEU A 155 0.36 9.74 9.58
C LEU A 155 0.14 8.32 9.05
N PRO A 156 1.01 7.76 8.19
CA PRO A 156 0.86 6.37 7.76
C PRO A 156 0.94 5.35 8.90
N GLN A 157 1.45 5.70 10.08
CA GLN A 157 1.43 4.84 11.27
C GLN A 157 0.03 4.72 11.89
N PHE A 158 -0.84 5.73 11.71
CA PHE A 158 -2.19 5.79 12.28
C PHE A 158 -3.29 5.51 11.26
N VAL A 159 -3.06 5.90 9.99
CA VAL A 159 -4.02 5.77 8.90
C VAL A 159 -3.51 4.72 7.92
N SER A 160 -4.23 3.61 7.76
CA SER A 160 -3.98 2.67 6.67
C SER A 160 -4.69 3.13 5.39
N TYR A 161 -4.04 2.89 4.25
CA TYR A 161 -4.64 3.10 2.94
C TYR A 161 -4.40 1.86 2.08
N THR A 162 -5.51 1.22 1.69
CA THR A 162 -5.54 0.07 0.80
C THR A 162 -5.86 0.58 -0.61
N ASP A 163 -4.89 0.43 -1.52
CA ASP A 163 -5.01 0.89 -2.90
C ASP A 163 -5.96 -0.02 -3.71
N GLN A 164 -6.40 0.47 -4.86
CA GLN A 164 -7.22 -0.28 -5.81
C GLN A 164 -6.46 -1.49 -6.36
N ARG A 165 -5.16 -1.31 -6.66
CA ARG A 165 -4.30 -2.35 -7.25
C ARG A 165 -3.52 -3.12 -6.18
N ASP A 166 -3.65 -4.43 -6.19
CA ASP A 166 -2.90 -5.33 -5.31
C ASP A 166 -1.52 -5.65 -5.89
N LYS A 167 -0.48 -4.99 -5.37
CA LYS A 167 0.91 -5.17 -5.81
C LYS A 167 1.71 -5.88 -4.72
N HIS A 168 2.19 -7.09 -4.98
CA HIS A 168 2.95 -7.91 -4.03
C HIS A 168 4.14 -8.54 -4.71
N PHE A 169 5.14 -8.98 -3.93
CA PHE A 169 6.22 -9.80 -4.45
C PHE A 169 5.68 -11.19 -4.78
N ALA A 170 5.51 -11.48 -6.06
CA ALA A 170 4.92 -12.72 -6.55
C ALA A 170 5.52 -14.02 -5.95
N PRO A 171 6.86 -14.12 -5.70
CA PRO A 171 7.47 -15.33 -5.15
C PRO A 171 7.25 -15.57 -3.64
N LEU A 172 6.71 -14.59 -2.91
CA LEU A 172 6.45 -14.72 -1.47
C LEU A 172 5.10 -15.39 -1.22
N THR A 173 4.99 -16.13 -0.11
CA THR A 173 3.70 -16.67 0.34
C THR A 173 2.85 -15.61 1.03
N VAL A 174 1.57 -15.90 1.18
CA VAL A 174 0.65 -15.07 1.98
C VAL A 174 1.20 -14.88 3.39
N LYS A 175 1.61 -15.97 4.04
CA LYS A 175 2.14 -15.95 5.40
C LYS A 175 3.40 -15.10 5.50
N GLU A 176 4.36 -15.28 4.61
CA GLU A 176 5.62 -14.50 4.60
C GLU A 176 5.38 -13.01 4.37
N THR A 177 4.42 -12.67 3.52
CA THR A 177 4.05 -11.27 3.25
C THR A 177 3.50 -10.61 4.51
N LEU A 178 2.61 -11.31 5.22
CA LEU A 178 1.99 -10.80 6.45
C LEU A 178 2.97 -10.81 7.63
N GLU A 179 3.84 -11.83 7.75
CA GLU A 179 4.91 -11.88 8.75
C GLU A 179 5.91 -10.75 8.55
N PHE A 180 6.31 -10.45 7.30
CA PHE A 180 7.17 -9.31 7.01
C PHE A 180 6.50 -7.99 7.41
N ALA A 181 5.23 -7.79 7.06
CA ALA A 181 4.48 -6.60 7.44
C ALA A 181 4.37 -6.47 8.97
N TYR A 182 4.08 -7.57 9.67
CA TYR A 182 4.09 -7.61 11.13
C TYR A 182 5.48 -7.29 11.71
N GLN A 183 6.54 -7.84 11.15
CA GLN A 183 7.91 -7.61 11.63
C GLN A 183 8.27 -6.12 11.56
N VAL A 184 7.94 -5.44 10.45
CA VAL A 184 8.34 -4.04 10.21
C VAL A 184 7.35 -3.00 10.74
N CYS A 185 6.06 -3.32 10.83
CA CYS A 185 4.99 -2.41 11.26
C CYS A 185 4.38 -2.75 12.63
N GLY A 186 4.54 -3.98 13.11
CA GLY A 186 3.89 -4.50 14.32
C GLY A 186 4.35 -3.84 15.62
N GLY A 187 5.31 -2.91 15.56
CA GLY A 187 5.97 -2.37 16.74
C GLY A 187 6.92 -3.41 17.31
N ASP A 188 8.10 -2.98 17.73
CA ASP A 188 9.03 -3.86 18.44
C ASP A 188 8.28 -4.53 19.60
N ILE A 189 8.16 -5.86 19.56
CA ILE A 189 7.58 -6.68 20.62
C ILE A 189 8.24 -6.32 21.96
N THR A 190 9.49 -5.85 21.93
CA THR A 190 10.26 -5.39 23.08
C THR A 190 9.71 -4.10 23.69
N LYS A 191 9.34 -3.10 22.89
CA LYS A 191 8.67 -1.87 23.38
C LYS A 191 7.24 -2.11 23.84
N ARG A 192 6.53 -3.02 23.17
CA ARG A 192 5.22 -3.50 23.64
C ARG A 192 5.38 -4.29 24.95
N LYS A 193 6.45 -5.08 25.13
CA LYS A 193 6.78 -5.76 26.39
C LYS A 193 7.12 -4.77 27.51
N GLU A 194 7.81 -3.68 27.23
CA GLU A 194 8.08 -2.60 28.21
C GLU A 194 6.80 -1.85 28.60
N PHE A 195 5.96 -1.48 27.63
CA PHE A 195 4.64 -0.91 27.89
C PHE A 195 3.77 -1.86 28.73
N ILE A 196 3.72 -3.13 28.33
CA ILE A 196 3.01 -4.20 29.04
C ILE A 196 3.60 -4.48 30.43
N ALA A 197 4.92 -4.34 30.61
CA ALA A 197 5.61 -4.49 31.90
C ALA A 197 5.40 -3.29 32.83
N SER A 198 5.06 -2.12 32.28
CA SER A 198 4.76 -0.91 33.04
C SER A 198 3.31 -0.83 33.55
N LEU A 199 2.45 -1.78 33.17
CA LEU A 199 1.04 -1.81 33.60
C LEU A 199 0.92 -2.28 35.07
N PRO A 200 0.08 -1.62 35.89
CA PRO A 200 -0.10 -1.98 37.30
C PRO A 200 -0.69 -3.39 37.45
N SER A 201 0.02 -4.26 38.17
CA SER A 201 -0.38 -5.65 38.35
C SER A 201 -1.35 -5.82 39.54
N GLN A 202 -2.65 -5.91 39.26
CA GLN A 202 -3.56 -6.70 40.09
C GLN A 202 -3.57 -8.16 39.59
N LYS A 203 -3.84 -9.14 40.46
CA LYS A 203 -3.78 -10.57 40.12
C LYS A 203 -4.68 -10.96 38.94
N GLU A 204 -5.86 -10.34 38.80
CA GLU A 204 -6.76 -10.54 37.64
C GLU A 204 -6.21 -9.94 36.33
N ASN A 205 -5.35 -8.92 36.39
CA ASN A 205 -4.70 -8.34 35.21
C ASN A 205 -3.64 -9.27 34.61
N GLN A 206 -3.10 -10.24 35.33
CA GLN A 206 -2.00 -11.08 34.83
C GLN A 206 -2.45 -12.06 33.75
N GLU A 207 -3.62 -12.68 33.88
CA GLU A 207 -4.18 -13.58 32.87
C GLU A 207 -4.56 -12.82 31.60
N ALA A 208 -5.23 -11.67 31.75
CA ALA A 208 -5.54 -10.77 30.63
C ALA A 208 -4.27 -10.29 29.92
N LEU A 209 -3.23 -9.93 30.67
CA LEU A 209 -1.93 -9.53 30.13
C LEU A 209 -1.24 -10.65 29.36
N GLN A 210 -1.30 -11.89 29.86
CA GLN A 210 -0.75 -13.06 29.18
C GLN A 210 -1.53 -13.35 27.90
N ALA A 211 -2.87 -13.34 27.94
CA ALA A 211 -3.71 -13.52 26.76
C ALA A 211 -3.42 -12.45 25.69
N THR A 212 -3.33 -11.18 26.08
CA THR A 212 -2.95 -10.07 25.19
C THR A 212 -1.56 -10.26 24.59
N LYS A 213 -0.57 -10.70 25.39
CA LYS A 213 0.79 -11.03 24.89
C LYS A 213 0.75 -12.13 23.83
N THR A 214 0.00 -13.20 24.08
CA THR A 214 -0.08 -14.35 23.16
C THR A 214 -0.80 -13.97 21.86
N ILE A 215 -1.87 -13.19 21.95
CA ILE A 215 -2.56 -12.61 20.78
C ILE A 215 -1.59 -11.80 19.93
N PHE A 216 -0.74 -10.97 20.53
CA PHE A 216 0.23 -10.18 19.77
C PHE A 216 1.36 -11.05 19.19
N GLN A 217 1.81 -12.09 19.89
CA GLN A 217 2.85 -13.00 19.37
C GLN A 217 2.38 -13.76 18.12
N HIS A 218 1.11 -14.19 18.12
CA HIS A 218 0.48 -14.88 17.00
C HIS A 218 -0.37 -13.96 16.13
N TYR A 219 -0.13 -12.65 16.17
CA TYR A 219 -0.95 -11.68 15.45
C TYR A 219 -1.02 -11.95 13.94
N PRO A 220 0.07 -12.34 13.23
CA PRO A 220 -0.02 -12.75 11.83
C PRO A 220 -0.99 -13.91 11.61
N ASP A 221 -0.92 -14.95 12.45
CA ASP A 221 -1.81 -16.11 12.35
C ASP A 221 -3.28 -15.73 12.62
N VAL A 222 -3.50 -14.82 13.58
CA VAL A 222 -4.81 -14.25 13.88
C VAL A 222 -5.37 -13.49 12.67
N ILE A 223 -4.58 -12.61 12.05
CA ILE A 223 -4.98 -11.84 10.87
C ILE A 223 -5.25 -12.77 9.67
N ILE A 224 -4.42 -13.80 9.45
CA ILE A 224 -4.64 -14.81 8.41
C ILE A 224 -6.01 -15.47 8.59
N GLN A 225 -6.37 -15.81 9.82
CA GLN A 225 -7.66 -16.46 10.10
C GLN A 225 -8.83 -15.48 10.01
N GLN A 226 -8.69 -14.27 10.54
CA GLN A 226 -9.70 -13.22 10.47
C GLN A 226 -10.05 -12.85 9.03
N LEU A 227 -9.06 -12.84 8.15
CA LEU A 227 -9.24 -12.57 6.73
C LEU A 227 -9.62 -13.83 5.93
N GLY A 228 -9.78 -14.99 6.57
CA GLY A 228 -10.14 -16.24 5.89
C GLY A 228 -9.08 -16.70 4.88
N LEU A 229 -7.80 -16.45 5.15
CA LEU A 229 -6.65 -16.79 4.32
C LEU A 229 -5.95 -18.10 4.74
N LYS A 230 -6.48 -18.80 5.75
CA LYS A 230 -5.87 -20.03 6.31
C LYS A 230 -5.57 -21.09 5.25
N ASN A 231 -6.48 -21.31 4.32
CA ASN A 231 -6.33 -22.34 3.29
C ASN A 231 -5.24 -22.00 2.26
N CYS A 232 -4.87 -20.73 2.12
CA CYS A 232 -3.89 -20.24 1.16
C CYS A 232 -2.66 -19.57 1.80
N GLN A 233 -2.47 -19.74 3.12
CA GLN A 233 -1.38 -19.09 3.86
C GLN A 233 0.02 -19.46 3.32
N ASP A 234 0.21 -20.70 2.88
CA ASP A 234 1.48 -21.23 2.36
C ASP A 234 1.55 -21.16 0.82
N THR A 235 0.50 -20.61 0.18
CA THR A 235 0.46 -20.42 -1.28
C THR A 235 1.17 -19.10 -1.63
N ILE A 236 1.92 -19.10 -2.72
CA ILE A 236 2.53 -17.88 -3.26
C ILE A 236 1.44 -16.87 -3.67
N VAL A 237 1.70 -15.58 -3.44
CA VAL A 237 0.75 -14.54 -3.82
C VAL A 237 0.57 -14.50 -5.34
N GLY A 238 1.67 -14.67 -6.08
CA GLY A 238 1.68 -14.67 -7.54
C GLY A 238 1.38 -13.29 -8.15
N ASP A 239 1.33 -13.27 -9.47
CA ASP A 239 0.97 -12.11 -10.28
C ASP A 239 0.27 -12.58 -11.58
N ALA A 240 0.28 -11.76 -12.63
CA ALA A 240 -0.32 -12.12 -13.92
C ALA A 240 0.45 -13.23 -14.67
N MET A 241 1.76 -13.38 -14.41
CA MET A 241 2.65 -14.34 -15.07
C MET A 241 2.84 -15.61 -14.23
N ILE A 242 2.85 -15.45 -12.91
CA ILE A 242 3.04 -16.52 -11.92
C ILE A 242 1.71 -16.77 -11.24
N ARG A 243 1.11 -17.93 -11.51
CA ARG A 243 -0.14 -18.34 -10.85
C ARG A 243 0.07 -18.44 -9.33
N GLY A 244 -0.75 -17.73 -8.58
CA GLY A 244 -0.78 -17.76 -7.12
C GLY A 244 -2.20 -17.84 -6.58
N VAL A 245 -2.47 -17.09 -5.51
CA VAL A 245 -3.81 -16.99 -4.90
C VAL A 245 -4.83 -16.31 -5.83
N SER A 246 -6.12 -16.51 -5.56
CA SER A 246 -7.21 -15.85 -6.29
C SER A 246 -7.17 -14.32 -6.13
N GLY A 247 -7.89 -13.60 -7.01
CA GLY A 247 -8.01 -12.14 -6.91
C GLY A 247 -8.53 -11.67 -5.55
N GLY A 248 -9.55 -12.35 -5.02
CA GLY A 248 -10.12 -12.01 -3.71
C GLY A 248 -9.30 -12.40 -2.51
N GLU A 249 -8.54 -13.48 -2.58
CA GLU A 249 -7.53 -13.76 -1.56
C GLU A 249 -6.43 -12.70 -1.59
N ARG A 250 -5.92 -12.33 -2.78
CA ARG A 250 -4.89 -11.30 -2.93
C ARG A 250 -5.33 -9.95 -2.36
N LYS A 251 -6.59 -9.55 -2.56
CA LYS A 251 -7.13 -8.31 -1.99
C LYS A 251 -7.14 -8.34 -0.47
N ARG A 252 -7.54 -9.48 0.12
CA ARG A 252 -7.50 -9.70 1.57
C ARG A 252 -6.06 -9.66 2.10
N VAL A 253 -5.09 -10.22 1.37
CA VAL A 253 -3.65 -10.09 1.70
C VAL A 253 -3.22 -8.62 1.73
N THR A 254 -3.62 -7.81 0.73
CA THR A 254 -3.33 -6.38 0.73
C THR A 254 -3.93 -5.67 1.93
N THR A 255 -5.19 -5.95 2.27
CA THR A 255 -5.83 -5.40 3.47
C THR A 255 -5.04 -5.75 4.73
N GLY A 256 -4.71 -7.04 4.92
CA GLY A 256 -3.92 -7.49 6.06
C GLY A 256 -2.55 -6.83 6.16
N GLU A 257 -1.79 -6.79 5.05
CA GLU A 257 -0.46 -6.17 4.97
C GLU A 257 -0.51 -4.70 5.42
N MET A 258 -1.51 -3.94 4.95
CA MET A 258 -1.64 -2.51 5.21
C MET A 258 -2.23 -2.19 6.59
N GLU A 259 -2.91 -3.14 7.22
CA GLU A 259 -3.53 -2.99 8.54
C GLU A 259 -2.62 -3.36 9.71
N PHE A 260 -1.44 -3.95 9.48
CA PHE A 260 -0.48 -4.21 10.57
C PHE A 260 0.01 -2.93 11.25
N GLY A 261 0.18 -3.02 12.57
CA GLY A 261 0.55 -1.91 13.45
C GLY A 261 -0.66 -1.28 14.13
N MET A 262 -0.45 -0.11 14.77
CA MET A 262 -1.53 0.61 15.47
C MET A 262 -2.29 1.54 14.52
N LYS A 263 -3.08 0.96 13.62
CA LYS A 263 -3.93 1.72 12.68
C LYS A 263 -5.27 2.05 13.34
N PHE A 264 -5.56 3.34 13.51
CA PHE A 264 -6.84 3.83 14.06
C PHE A 264 -7.87 4.15 12.97
N VAL A 265 -7.40 4.38 11.75
CA VAL A 265 -8.25 4.65 10.58
C VAL A 265 -7.90 3.66 9.46
N SER A 266 -8.92 3.08 8.83
CA SER A 266 -8.79 2.33 7.57
C SER A 266 -9.45 3.08 6.42
N LEU A 267 -8.65 3.48 5.43
CA LEU A 267 -9.12 4.04 4.16
C LEU A 267 -8.94 2.99 3.06
N MET A 268 -10.02 2.62 2.38
CA MET A 268 -10.02 1.52 1.41
C MET A 268 -10.56 1.99 0.08
N ASP A 269 -9.74 1.92 -0.98
CA ASP A 269 -10.06 2.47 -2.29
C ASP A 269 -10.47 1.37 -3.28
N GLU A 270 -11.72 1.45 -3.75
CA GLU A 270 -12.33 0.58 -4.76
C GLU A 270 -12.02 -0.92 -4.54
N ILE A 271 -12.31 -1.40 -3.32
CA ILE A 271 -11.87 -2.74 -2.91
C ILE A 271 -12.68 -3.89 -3.50
N SER A 272 -13.84 -3.62 -4.11
CA SER A 272 -14.69 -4.62 -4.75
C SER A 272 -14.26 -4.96 -6.18
N THR A 273 -13.33 -4.19 -6.78
CA THR A 273 -12.89 -4.45 -8.16
C THR A 273 -12.19 -5.80 -8.27
N GLY A 274 -12.75 -6.72 -9.05
CA GLY A 274 -12.22 -8.07 -9.23
C GLY A 274 -12.62 -9.07 -8.14
N LEU A 275 -13.59 -8.72 -7.30
CA LEU A 275 -14.23 -9.61 -6.32
C LEU A 275 -15.64 -10.01 -6.76
N ASP A 276 -16.11 -11.15 -6.27
CA ASP A 276 -17.53 -11.49 -6.29
C ASP A 276 -18.28 -10.82 -5.13
N SER A 277 -19.61 -10.80 -5.22
CA SER A 277 -20.46 -10.13 -4.23
C SER A 277 -20.36 -10.77 -2.84
N ALA A 278 -20.20 -12.10 -2.77
CA ALA A 278 -20.07 -12.84 -1.52
C ALA A 278 -18.78 -12.47 -0.78
N ALA A 279 -17.61 -12.51 -1.43
CA ALA A 279 -16.36 -12.11 -0.78
C ALA A 279 -16.37 -10.62 -0.41
N THR A 280 -17.00 -9.77 -1.23
CA THR A 280 -17.15 -8.35 -0.89
C THR A 280 -17.97 -8.19 0.39
N PHE A 281 -19.13 -8.86 0.49
CA PHE A 281 -19.98 -8.82 1.69
C PHE A 281 -19.22 -9.24 2.96
N ASP A 282 -18.47 -10.33 2.90
CA ASP A 282 -17.68 -10.84 4.04
C ASP A 282 -16.61 -9.85 4.49
N ILE A 283 -15.91 -9.19 3.55
CA ILE A 283 -14.91 -8.16 3.85
C ILE A 283 -15.59 -6.96 4.53
N ILE A 284 -16.69 -6.44 3.98
CA ILE A 284 -17.39 -5.27 4.54
C ILE A 284 -17.96 -5.60 5.92
N LYS A 285 -18.55 -6.79 6.10
CA LYS A 285 -19.04 -7.24 7.41
C LYS A 285 -17.93 -7.31 8.45
N THR A 286 -16.77 -7.84 8.08
CA THR A 286 -15.60 -7.90 8.96
C THR A 286 -15.12 -6.50 9.33
N GLN A 287 -15.03 -5.58 8.35
CA GLN A 287 -14.65 -4.19 8.59
C GLN A 287 -15.64 -3.42 9.45
N ARG A 288 -16.95 -3.69 9.31
CA ARG A 288 -17.99 -3.14 10.20
C ARG A 288 -17.79 -3.62 11.63
N SER A 289 -17.54 -4.91 11.83
CA SER A 289 -17.24 -5.47 13.16
C SER A 289 -16.00 -4.81 13.78
N ILE A 290 -14.92 -4.65 13.01
CA ILE A 290 -13.71 -3.94 13.45
C ILE A 290 -14.04 -2.50 13.85
N ALA A 291 -14.80 -1.78 13.03
CA ALA A 291 -15.19 -0.39 13.33
C ALA A 291 -15.93 -0.32 14.66
N HIS A 292 -17.03 -1.07 14.81
CA HIS A 292 -17.93 -0.98 15.95
C HIS A 292 -17.31 -1.51 17.25
N LYS A 293 -16.55 -2.61 17.18
CA LYS A 293 -15.97 -3.26 18.38
C LYS A 293 -14.66 -2.63 18.81
N LEU A 294 -13.77 -2.30 17.86
CA LEU A 294 -12.44 -1.75 18.17
C LEU A 294 -12.42 -0.22 18.12
N ASN A 295 -13.58 0.43 17.93
CA ASN A 295 -13.72 1.88 17.77
C ASN A 295 -12.84 2.47 16.66
N LYS A 296 -12.58 1.68 15.61
CA LYS A 296 -11.81 2.08 14.44
C LYS A 296 -12.66 2.95 13.52
N THR A 297 -12.07 3.94 12.88
CA THR A 297 -12.75 4.72 11.82
C THR A 297 -12.50 4.04 10.48
N VAL A 298 -13.56 3.65 9.77
CA VAL A 298 -13.42 2.92 8.50
C VAL A 298 -14.13 3.69 7.39
N VAL A 299 -13.42 3.96 6.29
CA VAL A 299 -13.97 4.61 5.10
C VAL A 299 -13.64 3.77 3.88
N ILE A 300 -14.66 3.34 3.14
CA ILE A 300 -14.50 2.43 2.01
C ILE A 300 -15.15 3.05 0.78
N ALA A 301 -14.38 3.23 -0.30
CA ALA A 301 -14.91 3.56 -1.60
C ALA A 301 -15.32 2.29 -2.33
N LEU A 302 -16.57 2.26 -2.81
CA LEU A 302 -17.10 1.20 -3.68
C LEU A 302 -17.69 1.84 -4.94
N LEU A 303 -17.63 1.13 -6.06
CA LEU A 303 -18.20 1.62 -7.30
C LEU A 303 -19.72 1.44 -7.31
N GLN A 304 -20.22 0.21 -7.22
CA GLN A 304 -21.65 -0.14 -7.26
C GLN A 304 -21.93 -1.30 -6.27
N PRO A 305 -22.08 -1.02 -4.96
CA PRO A 305 -22.43 -2.05 -3.99
C PRO A 305 -23.87 -2.53 -4.16
N SER A 306 -24.12 -3.82 -3.91
CA SER A 306 -25.48 -4.37 -3.80
C SER A 306 -26.22 -3.77 -2.60
N PRO A 307 -27.57 -3.82 -2.57
CA PRO A 307 -28.35 -3.31 -1.44
C PRO A 307 -27.96 -3.92 -0.08
N GLU A 308 -27.64 -5.22 -0.06
CA GLU A 308 -27.17 -5.91 1.15
C GLU A 308 -25.85 -5.35 1.67
N ILE A 309 -24.92 -5.02 0.77
CA ILE A 309 -23.64 -4.41 1.13
C ILE A 309 -23.83 -2.95 1.55
N PHE A 310 -24.70 -2.20 0.85
CA PHE A 310 -25.03 -0.82 1.19
C PHE A 310 -25.59 -0.70 2.62
N ALA A 311 -26.46 -1.63 3.02
CA ALA A 311 -27.05 -1.69 4.36
C ALA A 311 -26.06 -2.00 5.49
N LEU A 312 -24.81 -2.39 5.18
CA LEU A 312 -23.77 -2.59 6.18
C LEU A 312 -23.12 -1.29 6.67
N PHE A 313 -23.31 -0.18 5.97
CA PHE A 313 -22.68 1.10 6.30
C PHE A 313 -23.50 1.92 7.29
N ASP A 314 -22.83 2.73 8.12
CA ASP A 314 -23.51 3.66 9.03
C ASP A 314 -23.78 4.99 8.32
N ASN A 315 -22.79 5.46 7.55
CA ASN A 315 -22.84 6.71 6.81
C ASN A 315 -22.49 6.52 5.33
N VAL A 316 -22.94 7.44 4.49
CA VAL A 316 -22.53 7.54 3.08
C VAL A 316 -22.10 8.97 2.75
N MET A 317 -21.02 9.09 1.99
CA MET A 317 -20.52 10.31 1.39
C MET A 317 -20.58 10.15 -0.14
N ILE A 318 -21.25 11.07 -0.83
CA ILE A 318 -21.45 11.01 -2.28
C ILE A 318 -20.72 12.18 -2.93
N LEU A 319 -19.74 11.87 -3.79
CA LEU A 319 -18.97 12.84 -4.55
C LEU A 319 -19.34 12.81 -6.04
N ASN A 320 -19.47 13.99 -6.64
CA ASN A 320 -19.66 14.15 -8.07
C ASN A 320 -18.77 15.28 -8.62
N GLU A 321 -17.88 14.96 -9.57
CA GLU A 321 -16.90 15.90 -10.14
C GLU A 321 -16.19 16.81 -9.10
N GLY A 322 -15.87 16.26 -7.94
CA GLY A 322 -15.20 16.97 -6.84
C GLY A 322 -16.13 17.73 -5.89
N GLU A 323 -17.42 17.86 -6.19
CA GLU A 323 -18.46 18.43 -5.32
C GLU A 323 -19.07 17.38 -4.40
N LEU A 324 -19.50 17.81 -3.22
CA LEU A 324 -20.15 16.96 -2.23
C LEU A 324 -21.67 17.03 -2.39
N MET A 325 -22.29 15.96 -2.88
CA MET A 325 -23.75 15.90 -3.05
C MET A 325 -24.48 15.58 -1.75
N TYR A 326 -23.87 14.75 -0.90
CA TYR A 326 -24.44 14.29 0.36
C TYR A 326 -23.35 13.75 1.29
N HIS A 327 -23.49 13.99 2.58
CA HIS A 327 -22.74 13.31 3.63
C HIS A 327 -23.60 13.14 4.88
N GLY A 328 -23.76 11.90 5.34
CA GLY A 328 -24.53 11.61 6.56
C GLY A 328 -24.98 10.17 6.67
N PRO A 329 -25.90 9.88 7.61
CA PRO A 329 -26.44 8.53 7.83
C PRO A 329 -27.10 7.94 6.58
N ILE A 330 -26.97 6.62 6.37
CA ILE A 330 -27.56 5.96 5.19
C ILE A 330 -29.10 6.00 5.18
N ASN A 331 -29.74 6.08 6.34
CA ASN A 331 -31.20 6.09 6.45
C ASN A 331 -31.86 7.43 6.11
N LYS A 332 -31.09 8.52 6.05
CA LYS A 332 -31.57 9.86 5.67
C LYS A 332 -31.34 10.18 4.19
N VAL A 333 -30.58 9.36 3.47
CA VAL A 333 -30.13 9.68 2.09
C VAL A 333 -31.29 9.75 1.11
N GLU A 334 -32.24 8.81 1.17
CA GLU A 334 -33.40 8.78 0.27
C GLU A 334 -34.29 10.00 0.49
N GLY A 335 -34.66 10.28 1.76
CA GLY A 335 -35.48 11.45 2.10
C GLY A 335 -34.85 12.77 1.65
N TYR A 336 -33.53 12.92 1.79
CA TYR A 336 -32.83 14.11 1.30
C TYR A 336 -32.96 14.31 -0.22
N PHE A 337 -32.81 13.25 -1.01
CA PHE A 337 -32.97 13.38 -2.47
C PHE A 337 -34.44 13.48 -2.90
N GLU A 338 -35.38 12.90 -2.14
CA GLU A 338 -36.82 13.08 -2.34
C GLU A 338 -37.26 14.54 -2.13
N ASP A 339 -36.69 15.23 -1.14
CA ASP A 339 -36.91 16.67 -0.91
C ASP A 339 -36.35 17.54 -2.04
N LEU A 340 -35.35 17.04 -2.78
CA LEU A 340 -34.79 17.69 -3.97
C LEU A 340 -35.56 17.35 -5.26
N GLY A 341 -36.62 16.54 -5.19
CA GLY A 341 -37.43 16.15 -6.33
C GLY A 341 -37.00 14.86 -7.03
N PHE A 342 -36.20 14.01 -6.39
CA PHE A 342 -35.78 12.72 -6.93
C PHE A 342 -36.29 11.54 -6.11
N LYS A 343 -36.90 10.54 -6.75
CA LYS A 343 -37.40 9.35 -6.07
C LYS A 343 -36.79 8.07 -6.64
N CYS A 344 -36.31 7.20 -5.75
CA CYS A 344 -35.82 5.89 -6.14
C CYS A 344 -36.99 4.96 -6.51
N PRO A 345 -37.03 4.38 -7.72
CA PRO A 345 -38.02 3.36 -8.08
C PRO A 345 -37.77 2.07 -7.29
N PRO A 346 -38.81 1.28 -6.97
CA PRO A 346 -38.69 0.09 -6.15
C PRO A 346 -37.84 -1.03 -6.78
N GLU A 347 -37.70 -1.03 -8.11
CA GLU A 347 -36.93 -2.02 -8.87
C GLU A 347 -35.46 -1.64 -9.05
N ARG A 348 -35.05 -0.44 -8.61
CA ARG A 348 -33.69 0.07 -8.78
C ARG A 348 -32.91 -0.06 -7.48
N ASP A 349 -31.69 -0.59 -7.58
CA ASP A 349 -30.77 -0.63 -6.44
C ASP A 349 -30.41 0.79 -5.98
N ILE A 350 -30.42 1.01 -4.66
CA ILE A 350 -30.20 2.34 -4.06
C ILE A 350 -28.86 2.96 -4.47
N ALA A 351 -27.77 2.17 -4.47
CA ALA A 351 -26.46 2.69 -4.82
C ALA A 351 -26.38 3.12 -6.28
N ASP A 352 -27.00 2.35 -7.17
CA ASP A 352 -27.11 2.65 -8.60
C ASP A 352 -27.92 3.94 -8.84
N TYR A 353 -29.07 4.07 -8.16
CA TYR A 353 -29.87 5.30 -8.17
C TYR A 353 -29.03 6.51 -7.75
N LEU A 354 -28.35 6.44 -6.60
CA LEU A 354 -27.54 7.54 -6.08
C LEU A 354 -26.40 7.94 -7.03
N LEU A 355 -25.79 6.98 -7.72
CA LEU A 355 -24.75 7.23 -8.72
C LEU A 355 -25.31 7.83 -10.00
N ASP A 356 -26.51 7.43 -10.41
CA ASP A 356 -27.17 7.94 -11.61
C ASP A 356 -27.60 9.40 -11.43
N LEU A 357 -27.93 9.85 -10.20
CA LEU A 357 -28.20 11.25 -9.87
C LEU A 357 -27.02 12.16 -10.21
N GLY A 358 -25.79 11.66 -10.11
CA GLY A 358 -24.60 12.41 -10.51
C GLY A 358 -24.41 12.52 -12.03
N THR A 359 -25.29 11.92 -12.84
CA THR A 359 -25.15 11.83 -14.29
C THR A 359 -26.37 12.38 -15.02
N ARG A 360 -26.34 12.32 -16.37
CA ARG A 360 -27.51 12.64 -17.21
C ARG A 360 -28.68 11.66 -17.01
N GLN A 361 -28.52 10.57 -16.26
CA GLN A 361 -29.63 9.64 -15.99
C GLN A 361 -30.59 10.15 -14.91
N GLN A 362 -30.24 11.23 -14.18
CA GLN A 362 -31.07 11.85 -13.15
C GLN A 362 -32.52 12.15 -13.59
N TYR A 363 -32.76 12.45 -14.88
CA TYR A 363 -34.11 12.73 -15.42
C TYR A 363 -35.10 11.58 -15.21
N ARG A 364 -34.62 10.33 -15.13
CA ARG A 364 -35.49 9.16 -14.96
C ARG A 364 -36.12 9.07 -13.57
N TYR A 365 -35.55 9.80 -12.62
CA TYR A 365 -35.93 9.75 -11.21
C TYR A 365 -36.62 11.01 -10.73
N GLU A 366 -36.76 11.99 -11.62
CA GLU A 366 -37.40 13.26 -11.31
C GLU A 366 -38.90 13.07 -11.16
N VAL A 367 -39.44 13.57 -10.06
CA VAL A 367 -40.88 13.65 -9.80
C VAL A 367 -41.34 15.08 -9.98
N GLU A 368 -42.56 15.28 -10.50
CA GLU A 368 -43.15 16.61 -10.61
C GLU A 368 -43.40 17.18 -9.21
N GLN A 369 -42.43 17.96 -8.71
CA GLN A 369 -42.51 18.77 -7.51
C GLN A 369 -42.31 20.24 -7.87
N GLY A 370 -42.85 21.15 -7.05
CA GLY A 370 -42.78 22.60 -7.31
C GLY A 370 -41.38 23.22 -7.20
N SER A 371 -40.38 22.48 -6.73
CA SER A 371 -38.98 22.90 -6.62
C SER A 371 -38.18 22.47 -7.86
N LYS A 372 -37.27 23.34 -8.32
CA LYS A 372 -36.39 23.03 -9.46
C LYS A 372 -35.30 22.06 -9.00
N ALA A 373 -35.32 20.83 -9.51
CA ALA A 373 -34.30 19.83 -9.20
C ALA A 373 -32.89 20.26 -9.67
N PRO A 374 -31.84 20.07 -8.84
CA PRO A 374 -30.47 20.37 -9.22
C PRO A 374 -30.00 19.48 -10.38
N ARG A 375 -29.13 20.01 -11.23
CA ARG A 375 -28.67 19.36 -12.46
C ARG A 375 -27.16 19.27 -12.58
N LEU A 376 -26.47 20.34 -12.21
CA LEU A 376 -25.01 20.41 -12.26
C LEU A 376 -24.41 19.94 -10.93
N PRO A 377 -23.20 19.36 -10.92
CA PRO A 377 -22.53 18.98 -9.67
C PRO A 377 -22.46 20.12 -8.64
N GLU A 378 -22.26 21.36 -9.11
CA GLU A 378 -22.20 22.56 -8.27
C GLU A 378 -23.56 22.88 -7.63
N GLU A 379 -24.67 22.68 -8.37
CA GLU A 379 -26.02 22.88 -7.84
C GLU A 379 -26.37 21.85 -6.75
N PHE A 380 -25.91 20.60 -6.91
CA PHE A 380 -26.03 19.60 -5.84
C PHE A 380 -25.19 19.98 -4.62
N GLY A 381 -23.96 20.45 -4.82
CA GLY A 381 -23.09 20.95 -3.76
C GLY A 381 -23.73 22.12 -2.99
N ASP A 382 -24.31 23.08 -3.69
CA ASP A 382 -25.01 24.23 -3.10
C ASP A 382 -26.27 23.83 -2.34
N SER A 383 -27.05 22.91 -2.90
CA SER A 383 -28.23 22.34 -2.24
C SER A 383 -27.84 21.65 -0.93
N PHE A 384 -26.75 20.87 -0.94
CA PHE A 384 -26.23 20.23 0.27
C PHE A 384 -25.75 21.25 1.29
N ARG A 385 -24.99 22.28 0.87
CA ARG A 385 -24.52 23.37 1.75
C ARG A 385 -25.65 24.11 2.47
N GLN A 386 -26.82 24.20 1.85
CA GLN A 386 -28.02 24.83 2.42
C GLN A 386 -28.85 23.89 3.31
N SER A 387 -28.58 22.59 3.27
CA SER A 387 -29.34 21.57 4.01
C SER A 387 -29.05 21.57 5.50
N ALA A 388 -30.01 21.06 6.29
CA ALA A 388 -29.83 20.84 7.72
C ALA A 388 -28.68 19.85 8.03
N LEU A 389 -28.44 18.88 7.15
CA LEU A 389 -27.37 17.88 7.30
C LEU A 389 -25.98 18.52 7.21
N TYR A 390 -25.81 19.52 6.36
CA TYR A 390 -24.55 20.27 6.29
C TYR A 390 -24.35 21.14 7.54
N GLN A 391 -25.43 21.74 8.07
CA GLN A 391 -25.36 22.44 9.35
C GLN A 391 -24.99 21.51 10.51
N GLU A 392 -25.53 20.28 10.55
CA GLU A 392 -25.09 19.23 11.49
C GLU A 392 -23.59 18.91 11.33
N THR A 393 -23.09 18.88 10.09
CA THR A 393 -21.66 18.66 9.79
C THR A 393 -20.79 19.82 10.28
N LEU A 394 -21.19 21.07 10.05
CA LEU A 394 -20.48 22.26 10.56
C LEU A 394 -20.49 22.33 12.09
N ALA A 395 -21.61 21.96 12.71
CA ALA A 395 -21.71 21.83 14.16
C ALA A 395 -20.75 20.73 14.68
N ALA A 396 -20.66 19.59 14.00
CA ALA A 396 -19.72 18.53 14.37
C ALA A 396 -18.25 18.93 14.17
N LEU A 397 -17.94 19.74 13.14
CA LEU A 397 -16.59 20.26 12.91
C LEU A 397 -16.15 21.23 14.02
N SER A 398 -17.06 22.10 14.45
CA SER A 398 -16.82 23.10 15.51
C SER A 398 -16.98 22.56 16.93
N ALA A 399 -17.60 21.39 17.10
CA ALA A 399 -17.78 20.76 18.40
C ALA A 399 -16.42 20.49 19.09
N PRO A 400 -16.32 20.67 20.42
CA PRO A 400 -15.12 20.30 21.17
C PRO A 400 -14.75 18.84 20.94
N HIS A 401 -13.45 18.54 20.95
CA HIS A 401 -12.99 17.16 20.90
C HIS A 401 -13.32 16.43 22.20
N ASP A 402 -13.77 15.19 22.09
CA ASP A 402 -13.95 14.29 23.22
C ASP A 402 -12.60 14.13 23.97
N PRO A 403 -12.58 14.25 25.31
CA PRO A 403 -11.38 14.01 26.13
C PRO A 403 -10.61 12.74 25.77
N GLU A 404 -11.29 11.67 25.36
CA GLU A 404 -10.67 10.40 24.95
C GLU A 404 -9.85 10.51 23.66
N LEU A 405 -10.27 11.37 22.72
CA LEU A 405 -9.50 11.65 21.49
C LEU A 405 -8.20 12.38 21.84
N LEU A 406 -8.29 13.38 22.73
CA LEU A 406 -7.12 14.15 23.19
C LEU A 406 -6.16 13.28 24.01
N ARG A 407 -6.67 12.29 24.74
CA ARG A 407 -5.84 11.30 25.42
C ARG A 407 -5.09 10.41 24.42
N THR A 408 -5.77 9.96 23.36
CA THR A 408 -5.15 9.17 22.29
C THR A 408 -4.00 9.92 21.63
N VAL A 409 -4.11 11.25 21.47
CA VAL A 409 -2.99 12.08 20.97
C VAL A 409 -1.77 11.94 21.88
N LYS A 410 -1.92 12.24 23.17
CA LYS A 410 -0.81 12.27 24.12
C LYS A 410 -0.18 10.90 24.36
N GLU A 411 -1.01 9.86 24.47
CA GLU A 411 -0.55 8.53 24.90
C GLU A 411 -0.14 7.63 23.73
N ASN A 412 -0.74 7.80 22.55
CA ASN A 412 -0.51 6.91 21.42
C ASN A 412 0.07 7.61 20.19
N MET A 413 -0.34 8.84 19.86
CA MET A 413 0.15 9.53 18.67
C MET A 413 1.51 10.18 18.91
N ASP A 414 1.67 10.96 19.97
CA ASP A 414 2.91 11.68 20.30
C ASP A 414 4.13 10.76 20.42
N PRO A 415 4.11 9.64 21.16
CA PRO A 415 5.27 8.75 21.27
C PRO A 415 5.52 7.89 20.03
N MET A 416 4.59 7.86 19.06
CA MET A 416 4.73 6.99 17.88
C MET A 416 5.87 7.49 16.98
N PRO A 417 6.89 6.66 16.68
CA PRO A 417 7.93 7.03 15.74
C PRO A 417 7.45 6.92 14.29
N MET A 418 8.15 7.59 13.36
CA MET A 418 7.87 7.49 11.92
C MET A 418 8.00 6.06 11.39
N PHE A 419 8.99 5.31 11.89
CA PHE A 419 9.25 3.91 11.58
C PHE A 419 9.38 3.14 12.89
N GLN A 420 8.75 1.97 12.97
CA GLN A 420 8.77 1.16 14.20
C GLN A 420 10.14 0.55 14.47
N GLN A 421 10.82 0.11 13.42
CA GLN A 421 12.15 -0.50 13.50
C GLN A 421 13.29 0.51 13.40
N SER A 422 14.41 0.17 14.05
CA SER A 422 15.69 0.83 13.84
C SER A 422 16.20 0.60 12.41
N PHE A 423 17.17 1.41 11.98
CA PHE A 423 17.76 1.30 10.65
C PHE A 423 18.37 -0.09 10.38
N VAL A 424 19.07 -0.65 11.36
CA VAL A 424 19.74 -1.95 11.23
C VAL A 424 18.74 -3.08 11.14
N GLU A 425 17.72 -3.08 12.00
CA GLU A 425 16.65 -4.09 11.99
C GLU A 425 15.89 -4.07 10.67
N SER A 426 15.50 -2.88 10.19
CA SER A 426 14.80 -2.76 8.91
C SER A 426 15.66 -3.22 7.74
N THR A 427 16.96 -2.89 7.75
CA THR A 427 17.89 -3.32 6.70
C THR A 427 18.08 -4.84 6.72
N ALA A 428 18.20 -5.44 7.91
CA ALA A 428 18.36 -6.89 8.05
C ALA A 428 17.09 -7.67 7.68
N ALA A 429 15.90 -7.14 8.00
CA ALA A 429 14.62 -7.73 7.59
C ALA A 429 14.46 -7.69 6.06
N LEU A 430 14.77 -6.54 5.44
CA LEU A 430 14.77 -6.37 4.00
C LEU A 430 15.78 -7.29 3.31
N PHE A 431 17.03 -7.35 3.82
CA PHE A 431 18.06 -8.21 3.25
C PHE A 431 17.64 -9.68 3.22
N ARG A 432 17.07 -10.20 4.32
CA ARG A 432 16.54 -11.57 4.37
C ARG A 432 15.46 -11.81 3.31
N ARG A 433 14.54 -10.85 3.14
CA ARG A 433 13.48 -10.91 2.14
C ARG A 433 14.04 -10.89 0.71
N GLU A 434 14.95 -9.97 0.39
CA GLU A 434 15.53 -9.85 -0.96
C GLU A 434 16.35 -11.10 -1.34
N ILE A 435 17.10 -11.66 -0.39
CA ILE A 435 17.78 -12.95 -0.56
C ILE A 435 16.77 -14.06 -0.86
N MET A 436 15.68 -14.15 -0.09
CA MET A 436 14.63 -15.15 -0.29
C MET A 436 13.98 -15.03 -1.68
N ILE A 437 13.63 -13.81 -2.10
CA ILE A 437 13.05 -13.54 -3.42
C ILE A 437 14.03 -13.97 -4.52
N SER A 438 15.31 -13.61 -4.38
CA SER A 438 16.35 -13.95 -5.35
C SER A 438 16.51 -15.46 -5.52
N TYR A 439 16.65 -16.21 -4.42
CA TYR A 439 16.81 -17.67 -4.48
C TYR A 439 15.59 -18.43 -5.00
N ARG A 440 14.38 -17.86 -4.86
CA ARG A 440 13.16 -18.47 -5.38
C ARG A 440 12.99 -18.31 -6.88
N ASN A 441 13.65 -17.33 -7.49
CA ASN A 441 13.70 -17.19 -8.93
C ASN A 441 14.69 -18.20 -9.56
N LYS A 442 14.39 -19.50 -9.40
CA LYS A 442 15.25 -20.61 -9.85
C LYS A 442 15.49 -20.58 -11.36
N ALA A 443 14.49 -20.20 -12.14
CA ALA A 443 14.61 -20.11 -13.60
C ALA A 443 15.65 -19.05 -14.00
N PHE A 444 15.60 -17.88 -13.36
CA PHE A 444 16.59 -16.83 -13.58
C PHE A 444 18.00 -17.28 -13.16
N ILE A 445 18.17 -17.81 -11.95
CA ILE A 445 19.49 -18.28 -11.46
C ILE A 445 20.05 -19.38 -12.36
N PHE A 446 19.25 -20.38 -12.72
CA PHE A 446 19.70 -21.48 -13.57
C PHE A 446 20.09 -20.99 -14.97
N GLY A 447 19.25 -20.17 -15.61
CA GLY A 447 19.55 -19.61 -16.93
C GLY A 447 20.82 -18.76 -16.91
N ARG A 448 21.04 -18.02 -15.82
CA ARG A 448 22.22 -17.18 -15.62
C ARG A 448 23.49 -18.01 -15.43
N LEU A 449 23.46 -19.03 -14.59
CA LEU A 449 24.59 -19.94 -14.37
C LEU A 449 24.97 -20.70 -15.65
N LEU A 450 23.98 -21.19 -16.40
CA LEU A 450 24.21 -21.86 -17.67
C LEU A 450 24.86 -20.92 -18.70
N MET A 451 24.32 -19.70 -18.83
CA MET A 451 24.87 -18.68 -19.73
C MET A 451 26.33 -18.36 -19.39
N ILE A 452 26.64 -18.19 -18.10
CA ILE A 452 27.99 -17.88 -17.63
C ILE A 452 28.96 -19.03 -17.92
N LEU A 453 28.55 -20.28 -17.68
CA LEU A 453 29.39 -21.45 -17.94
C LEU A 453 29.69 -21.60 -19.43
N VAL A 454 28.67 -21.50 -20.29
CA VAL A 454 28.82 -21.62 -21.75
C VAL A 454 29.71 -20.49 -22.30
N MET A 455 29.46 -19.25 -21.88
CA MET A 455 30.25 -18.10 -22.34
C MET A 455 31.67 -18.11 -21.78
N GLY A 456 31.86 -18.54 -20.54
CA GLY A 456 33.18 -18.73 -19.94
C GLY A 456 34.02 -19.73 -20.75
N LEU A 457 33.45 -20.88 -21.12
CA LEU A 457 34.12 -21.88 -21.97
C LEU A 457 34.38 -21.35 -23.39
N LEU A 458 33.45 -20.61 -23.97
CA LEU A 458 33.63 -20.01 -25.30
C LEU A 458 34.79 -19.00 -25.30
N PHE A 459 34.83 -18.09 -24.33
CA PHE A 459 35.94 -17.14 -24.19
C PHE A 459 37.27 -17.85 -23.96
N SER A 460 37.25 -18.86 -23.08
CA SER A 460 38.42 -19.67 -22.77
C SER A 460 38.98 -20.45 -23.96
N THR A 461 38.13 -20.88 -24.89
CA THR A 461 38.57 -21.59 -26.10
C THR A 461 39.05 -20.64 -27.19
N ILE A 462 38.44 -19.46 -27.34
CA ILE A 462 38.89 -18.43 -28.30
C ILE A 462 40.29 -17.90 -27.94
N TYR A 463 40.53 -17.66 -26.65
CA TYR A 463 41.78 -17.10 -26.14
C TYR A 463 42.66 -18.13 -25.45
N TYR A 464 42.50 -19.41 -25.81
CA TYR A 464 43.24 -20.50 -25.21
C TYR A 464 44.76 -20.28 -25.36
N ASP A 465 45.47 -20.33 -24.23
CA ASP A 465 46.93 -20.20 -24.15
C ASP A 465 47.50 -19.04 -25.00
N PHE A 466 46.97 -17.84 -24.79
CA PHE A 466 47.40 -16.67 -25.57
C PHE A 466 48.86 -16.31 -25.25
N ASP A 467 49.55 -15.71 -26.22
CA ASP A 467 50.92 -15.22 -26.03
C ASP A 467 50.93 -13.94 -25.15
N PRO A 468 51.51 -13.99 -23.92
CA PRO A 468 51.50 -12.86 -23.00
C PRO A 468 52.36 -11.68 -23.48
N THR A 469 53.21 -11.86 -24.50
CA THR A 469 53.99 -10.77 -25.09
C THR A 469 53.12 -9.83 -25.95
N GLN A 470 51.96 -10.31 -26.39
CA GLN A 470 51.00 -9.53 -27.17
C GLN A 470 50.07 -8.74 -26.24
N VAL A 471 50.55 -7.61 -25.73
CA VAL A 471 49.83 -6.75 -24.77
C VAL A 471 48.40 -6.38 -25.24
N SER A 472 48.19 -6.24 -26.56
CA SER A 472 46.86 -5.97 -27.14
C SER A 472 45.88 -7.12 -26.92
N VAL A 473 46.33 -8.37 -27.04
CA VAL A 473 45.51 -9.57 -26.80
C VAL A 473 45.17 -9.66 -25.32
N VAL A 474 46.15 -9.53 -24.44
CA VAL A 474 45.93 -9.56 -22.97
C VAL A 474 44.90 -8.52 -22.54
N THR A 475 45.06 -7.28 -23.02
CA THR A 475 44.13 -6.18 -22.74
C THR A 475 42.74 -6.46 -23.31
N GLY A 476 42.66 -7.04 -24.51
CA GLY A 476 41.40 -7.44 -25.13
C GLY A 476 40.65 -8.53 -24.35
N VAL A 477 41.35 -9.53 -23.81
CA VAL A 477 40.74 -10.59 -22.98
C VAL A 477 40.19 -10.01 -21.68
N ILE A 478 40.98 -9.19 -20.98
CA ILE A 478 40.54 -8.53 -19.73
C ILE A 478 39.33 -7.63 -20.00
N PHE A 479 39.40 -6.79 -21.04
CA PHE A 479 38.30 -5.91 -21.43
C PHE A 479 37.03 -6.70 -21.73
N SER A 480 37.12 -7.72 -22.58
CA SER A 480 35.96 -8.52 -23.00
C SER A 480 35.34 -9.29 -21.82
N SER A 481 36.18 -9.77 -20.90
CA SER A 481 35.75 -10.45 -19.66
C SER A 481 34.96 -9.53 -18.74
N VAL A 482 35.50 -8.33 -18.48
CA VAL A 482 34.84 -7.30 -17.68
C VAL A 482 33.52 -6.87 -18.34
N MET A 483 33.54 -6.62 -19.65
CA MET A 483 32.40 -6.12 -20.41
C MET A 483 31.26 -7.15 -20.44
N PHE A 484 31.56 -8.43 -20.68
CA PHE A 484 30.55 -9.50 -20.70
C PHE A 484 29.82 -9.65 -19.36
N LEU A 485 30.55 -9.78 -18.25
CA LEU A 485 29.93 -9.92 -16.92
C LEU A 485 29.09 -8.69 -16.57
N SER A 486 29.66 -7.50 -16.78
CA SER A 486 29.04 -6.20 -16.56
C SER A 486 27.72 -6.04 -17.32
N MET A 487 27.74 -6.28 -18.62
CA MET A 487 26.55 -6.12 -19.48
C MET A 487 25.47 -7.15 -19.14
N GLY A 488 25.85 -8.30 -18.59
CA GLY A 488 24.90 -9.30 -18.13
C GLY A 488 23.97 -8.82 -16.99
N GLN A 489 24.38 -7.82 -16.20
CA GLN A 489 23.54 -7.25 -15.13
C GLN A 489 22.30 -6.51 -15.68
N SER A 490 22.29 -6.14 -16.96
CA SER A 490 21.14 -5.52 -17.64
C SER A 490 19.86 -6.34 -17.52
N SER A 491 19.97 -7.67 -17.43
CA SER A 491 18.84 -8.59 -17.26
C SER A 491 18.04 -8.39 -15.97
N GLN A 492 18.59 -7.68 -14.98
CA GLN A 492 17.90 -7.38 -13.72
C GLN A 492 17.03 -6.12 -13.80
N LEU A 493 17.25 -5.26 -14.80
CA LEU A 493 16.56 -3.98 -14.95
C LEU A 493 15.02 -4.12 -14.97
N PRO A 494 14.41 -5.05 -15.74
CA PRO A 494 12.95 -5.21 -15.75
C PRO A 494 12.42 -5.67 -14.38
N VAL A 495 13.18 -6.49 -13.65
CA VAL A 495 12.81 -6.97 -12.31
C VAL A 495 12.79 -5.81 -11.32
N PHE A 496 13.81 -4.94 -11.34
CA PHE A 496 13.83 -3.74 -10.49
C PHE A 496 12.67 -2.79 -10.80
N MET A 497 12.33 -2.63 -12.08
CA MET A 497 11.18 -1.81 -12.48
C MET A 497 9.84 -2.39 -12.02
N ALA A 498 9.65 -3.70 -12.11
CA ALA A 498 8.44 -4.37 -11.63
C ALA A 498 8.26 -4.21 -10.10
N ASN A 499 9.36 -4.29 -9.35
CA ASN A 499 9.35 -4.16 -7.88
C ASN A 499 9.11 -2.74 -7.37
N ARG A 500 9.26 -1.72 -8.23
CA ARG A 500 9.13 -0.30 -7.86
C ARG A 500 7.76 0.07 -7.31
N ASP A 501 6.68 -0.47 -7.89
CA ASP A 501 5.31 -0.24 -7.42
C ASP A 501 5.13 -0.74 -5.98
N ILE A 502 5.70 -1.90 -5.67
CA ILE A 502 5.63 -2.52 -4.34
C ILE A 502 6.44 -1.67 -3.34
N PHE A 503 7.62 -1.21 -3.74
CA PHE A 503 8.44 -0.30 -2.95
C PHE A 503 7.67 0.98 -2.59
N TYR A 504 7.03 1.65 -3.57
CA TYR A 504 6.29 2.88 -3.29
C TYR A 504 5.07 2.66 -2.40
N LYS A 505 4.35 1.54 -2.59
CA LYS A 505 3.24 1.14 -1.71
C LYS A 505 3.71 1.00 -0.26
N GLN A 506 4.78 0.23 -0.01
CA GLN A 506 5.30 -0.02 1.34
C GLN A 506 5.98 1.23 1.94
N ARG A 507 6.67 2.03 1.11
CA ARG A 507 7.31 3.28 1.55
C ARG A 507 6.28 4.34 1.94
N GLY A 508 5.19 4.47 1.18
CA GLY A 508 4.05 5.35 1.51
C GLY A 508 3.25 4.90 2.74
N ALA A 509 3.47 3.66 3.19
CA ALA A 509 2.95 3.13 4.44
C ALA A 509 3.96 3.20 5.61
N ASN A 510 5.15 3.78 5.40
CA ASN A 510 6.26 3.82 6.35
C ASN A 510 6.69 2.44 6.89
N PHE A 511 6.71 1.41 6.05
CA PHE A 511 7.23 0.09 6.46
C PHE A 511 8.73 0.16 6.78
N TYR A 512 9.49 0.88 5.96
CA TYR A 512 10.94 1.02 6.09
C TYR A 512 11.46 2.28 5.39
N ARG A 513 12.69 2.65 5.72
CA ARG A 513 13.41 3.78 5.14
C ARG A 513 13.88 3.42 3.72
N THR A 514 13.90 4.41 2.84
CA THR A 514 14.45 4.26 1.48
C THR A 514 15.91 3.80 1.53
N SER A 515 16.72 4.37 2.42
CA SER A 515 18.13 3.99 2.58
C SER A 515 18.31 2.52 2.98
N SER A 516 17.45 1.99 3.86
CA SER A 516 17.48 0.58 4.25
C SER A 516 17.13 -0.34 3.09
N TYR A 517 16.19 0.05 2.23
CA TYR A 517 15.84 -0.70 1.01
C TYR A 517 16.97 -0.73 -0.01
N VAL A 518 17.59 0.42 -0.29
CA VAL A 518 18.73 0.51 -1.22
C VAL A 518 19.87 -0.35 -0.70
N LEU A 519 20.27 -0.17 0.57
CA LEU A 519 21.36 -0.93 1.17
C LEU A 519 21.09 -2.44 1.19
N ALA A 520 19.88 -2.86 1.53
CA ALA A 520 19.51 -4.27 1.54
C ALA A 520 19.58 -4.91 0.14
N ASN A 521 19.05 -4.24 -0.89
CA ASN A 521 19.13 -4.72 -2.27
C ASN A 521 20.58 -4.79 -2.76
N SER A 522 21.36 -3.75 -2.45
CA SER A 522 22.78 -3.67 -2.78
C SER A 522 23.59 -4.84 -2.21
N ILE A 523 23.35 -5.21 -0.94
CA ILE A 523 24.07 -6.31 -0.28
C ILE A 523 23.52 -7.67 -0.74
N ALA A 524 22.21 -7.77 -1.02
CA ALA A 524 21.58 -9.02 -1.45
C ALA A 524 22.08 -9.53 -2.81
N GLY A 525 22.58 -8.64 -3.68
CA GLY A 525 23.20 -9.04 -4.95
C GLY A 525 24.59 -9.68 -4.82
N ILE A 526 25.32 -9.42 -3.73
CA ILE A 526 26.72 -9.84 -3.56
C ILE A 526 26.92 -11.35 -3.69
N PRO A 527 26.14 -12.24 -3.03
CA PRO A 527 26.36 -13.67 -3.12
C PRO A 527 26.23 -14.22 -4.54
N LEU A 528 25.25 -13.71 -5.32
CA LEU A 528 25.08 -14.12 -6.70
C LEU A 528 26.22 -13.59 -7.56
N SER A 529 26.54 -12.29 -7.48
CA SER A 529 27.64 -11.70 -8.25
C SER A 529 28.99 -12.38 -7.96
N LEU A 530 29.25 -12.77 -6.72
CA LEU A 530 30.45 -13.51 -6.33
C LEU A 530 30.49 -14.90 -6.98
N ALA A 531 29.38 -15.63 -6.98
CA ALA A 531 29.31 -16.92 -7.65
C ALA A 531 29.52 -16.78 -9.17
N GLU A 532 28.92 -15.76 -9.79
CA GLU A 532 29.10 -15.45 -11.20
C GLU A 532 30.57 -15.18 -11.55
N THR A 533 31.23 -14.33 -10.77
CA THR A 533 32.62 -13.94 -11.04
C THR A 533 33.59 -15.08 -10.81
N VAL A 534 33.42 -15.85 -9.72
CA VAL A 534 34.30 -16.99 -9.43
C VAL A 534 34.19 -18.06 -10.51
N ILE A 535 32.98 -18.41 -10.97
CA ILE A 535 32.80 -19.42 -12.01
C ILE A 535 33.39 -18.94 -13.34
N PHE A 536 33.02 -17.74 -13.78
CA PHE A 536 33.48 -17.20 -15.06
C PHE A 536 34.99 -16.90 -15.05
N GLY A 537 35.45 -16.21 -14.03
CA GLY A 537 36.83 -15.75 -13.86
C GLY A 537 37.81 -16.89 -13.70
N THR A 538 37.45 -17.96 -12.98
CA THR A 538 38.28 -19.17 -12.89
C THR A 538 38.46 -19.82 -14.27
N LEU A 539 37.38 -19.96 -15.06
CA LEU A 539 37.48 -20.53 -16.41
C LEU A 539 38.42 -19.70 -17.28
N VAL A 540 38.17 -18.39 -17.38
CA VAL A 540 38.95 -17.50 -18.24
C VAL A 540 40.40 -17.37 -17.77
N TYR A 541 40.65 -17.21 -16.47
CA TYR A 541 42.01 -16.97 -15.97
C TYR A 541 42.95 -18.15 -16.25
N TRP A 542 42.49 -19.36 -15.91
CA TRP A 542 43.35 -20.55 -15.99
C TRP A 542 43.42 -21.13 -17.41
N MET A 543 42.33 -21.10 -18.18
CA MET A 543 42.34 -21.67 -19.54
C MET A 543 42.99 -20.74 -20.57
N CYS A 544 42.91 -19.43 -20.40
CA CYS A 544 43.55 -18.49 -21.33
C CYS A 544 45.07 -18.37 -21.10
N GLY A 545 45.61 -18.90 -19.99
CA GLY A 545 47.05 -18.89 -19.71
C GLY A 545 47.56 -17.62 -19.01
N PHE A 546 46.75 -16.97 -18.16
CA PHE A 546 47.24 -15.86 -17.34
C PHE A 546 48.34 -16.32 -16.35
N ALA A 547 49.12 -15.37 -15.83
CA ALA A 547 50.24 -15.65 -14.94
C ALA A 547 49.83 -16.49 -13.73
N ALA A 548 50.49 -17.62 -13.48
CA ALA A 548 50.19 -18.53 -12.37
C ALA A 548 50.64 -17.97 -11.01
N ASN A 549 50.00 -16.91 -10.54
CA ASN A 549 50.24 -16.25 -9.26
C ASN A 549 48.91 -16.03 -8.53
N ALA A 550 48.81 -16.52 -7.31
CA ALA A 550 47.59 -16.43 -6.51
C ALA A 550 47.14 -14.97 -6.25
N GLY A 551 48.08 -14.05 -6.03
CA GLY A 551 47.77 -12.63 -5.82
C GLY A 551 47.19 -11.97 -7.07
N LEU A 552 47.69 -12.31 -8.25
CA LEU A 552 47.18 -11.80 -9.52
C LEU A 552 45.81 -12.39 -9.87
N PHE A 553 45.57 -13.66 -9.56
CA PHE A 553 44.25 -14.28 -9.69
C PHE A 553 43.22 -13.60 -8.79
N ILE A 554 43.54 -13.39 -7.50
CA ILE A 554 42.63 -12.70 -6.57
C ILE A 554 42.36 -11.26 -7.03
N LEU A 555 43.37 -10.56 -7.55
CA LEU A 555 43.20 -9.22 -8.09
C LEU A 555 42.27 -9.22 -9.31
N PHE A 556 42.43 -10.18 -10.22
CA PHE A 556 41.55 -10.34 -11.38
C PHE A 556 40.10 -10.59 -10.96
N GLU A 557 39.87 -11.54 -10.05
CA GLU A 557 38.54 -11.83 -9.49
C GLU A 557 37.93 -10.62 -8.78
N LEU A 558 38.73 -9.87 -8.02
CA LEU A 558 38.28 -8.65 -7.35
C LEU A 558 37.85 -7.58 -8.36
N ILE A 559 38.61 -7.39 -9.44
CA ILE A 559 38.26 -6.44 -10.51
C ILE A 559 36.96 -6.87 -11.19
N LEU A 560 36.80 -8.16 -11.51
CA LEU A 560 35.56 -8.68 -12.09
C LEU A 560 34.38 -8.45 -11.15
N LEU A 561 34.53 -8.77 -9.86
CA LEU A 561 33.49 -8.61 -8.86
C LEU A 561 33.08 -7.14 -8.69
N LEU A 562 34.04 -6.24 -8.51
CA LEU A 562 33.78 -4.81 -8.34
C LEU A 562 33.12 -4.20 -9.58
N SER A 563 33.57 -4.57 -10.78
CA SER A 563 32.97 -4.11 -12.04
C SER A 563 31.55 -4.62 -12.21
N ASN A 564 31.32 -5.91 -11.93
CA ASN A 564 30.00 -6.54 -11.98
C ASN A 564 29.03 -5.88 -11.00
N MET A 565 29.48 -5.64 -9.75
CA MET A 565 28.68 -4.93 -8.75
C MET A 565 28.41 -3.48 -9.14
N ALA A 566 29.41 -2.75 -9.64
CA ALA A 566 29.24 -1.37 -10.08
C ALA A 566 28.16 -1.25 -11.17
N MET A 567 28.17 -2.17 -12.13
CA MET A 567 27.16 -2.20 -13.20
C MET A 567 25.78 -2.65 -12.71
N GLY A 568 25.70 -3.60 -11.78
CA GLY A 568 24.45 -3.92 -11.10
C GLY A 568 23.83 -2.70 -10.40
N MET A 569 24.64 -1.92 -9.66
CA MET A 569 24.18 -0.68 -9.03
C MET A 569 23.79 0.40 -10.04
N TRP A 570 24.51 0.48 -11.17
CA TRP A 570 24.17 1.40 -12.25
C TRP A 570 22.79 1.08 -12.84
N PHE A 571 22.47 -0.20 -13.09
CA PHE A 571 21.14 -0.59 -13.56
C PHE A 571 20.05 -0.37 -12.50
N PHE A 572 20.36 -0.59 -11.23
CA PHE A 572 19.44 -0.24 -10.15
C PHE A 572 19.17 1.28 -10.11
N PHE A 573 20.21 2.11 -10.29
CA PHE A 573 20.08 3.56 -10.42
C PHE A 573 19.25 3.97 -11.66
N LEU A 574 19.50 3.36 -12.82
CA LEU A 574 18.69 3.60 -14.03
C LEU A 574 17.22 3.24 -13.81
N SER A 575 16.94 2.12 -13.13
CA SER A 575 15.56 1.71 -12.83
C SER A 575 14.79 2.71 -11.95
N SER A 576 15.52 3.46 -11.12
CA SER A 576 14.94 4.45 -10.21
C SER A 576 14.77 5.84 -10.85
N VAL A 577 15.65 6.22 -11.79
CA VAL A 577 15.57 7.51 -12.51
C VAL A 577 14.63 7.45 -13.71
N CYS A 578 14.67 6.36 -14.49
CA CYS A 578 13.84 6.22 -15.69
C CYS A 578 12.37 5.97 -15.32
N SER A 579 11.45 6.56 -16.07
CA SER A 579 10.01 6.39 -15.85
C SER A 579 9.44 5.09 -16.45
N HIS A 580 10.11 4.54 -17.47
CA HIS A 580 9.68 3.33 -18.18
C HIS A 580 10.87 2.48 -18.67
N GLU A 581 10.63 1.18 -18.80
CA GLU A 581 11.59 0.20 -19.33
C GLU A 581 12.09 0.58 -20.71
N ASN A 582 11.20 1.03 -21.60
CA ASN A 582 11.54 1.46 -22.96
C ASN A 582 12.48 2.69 -23.03
N ILE A 583 12.66 3.41 -21.91
CA ILE A 583 13.63 4.50 -21.77
C ILE A 583 14.91 3.99 -21.13
N ALA A 584 14.82 3.04 -20.20
CA ALA A 584 15.99 2.53 -19.51
C ALA A 584 16.79 1.53 -20.35
N THR A 585 16.13 0.63 -21.09
CA THR A 585 16.78 -0.42 -21.88
C THR A 585 17.77 0.11 -22.93
N PRO A 586 17.53 1.23 -23.63
CA PRO A 586 18.54 1.79 -24.54
C PRO A 586 19.59 2.70 -23.87
N CYS A 587 19.50 2.94 -22.54
CA CYS A 587 20.56 3.53 -21.71
C CYS A 587 21.50 2.47 -21.11
N VAL A 588 21.17 1.19 -21.29
CA VAL A 588 22.01 0.02 -20.98
C VAL A 588 23.07 -0.11 -22.06
#